data_AF-A0A382DWG9-F1
#
_entry.id   AF-A0A382DWG9-F1
#
_cell.length_a   1.000
_cell.length_b   1.000
_cell.length_c   1.000
_cell.angle_alpha   90.00
_cell.angle_beta   90.00
_cell.angle_gamma   90.00
#
_symmetry.space_group_name_H-M   'P 1'
#
loop_
_entity.id
_entity.type
_entity.pdbx_description
1 polymer ?
#
loop_
_entity_poly.entity_id
_entity_poly.type
_entity_poly.pdbx_seq_one_letter_code
_entity_poly.pdbx_strand_id
1 'polypeptide(L)'
;MTTAKNIYLVGPMGVGKTTIGKALAKSLGLDFVDSDHEIEERTGVSISTIFDIEGEDGFRNREIRMIAELASRKGIVLATGGGAV
;
A
#
# COMPACT_ATOMS: atom_id res chain seq x y z
N MET A 1 17.98 -10.44 -17.89
CA MET A 1 17.56 -9.83 -16.63
C MET A 1 16.08 -10.14 -16.44
N THR A 2 15.74 -11.02 -15.50
CA THR A 2 14.34 -11.27 -15.14
C THR A 2 13.78 -10.00 -14.52
N THR A 3 12.78 -9.40 -15.16
CA THR A 3 11.99 -8.31 -14.56
C THR A 3 11.32 -8.85 -13.30
N ALA A 4 11.83 -8.49 -12.12
CA ALA A 4 11.22 -8.88 -10.86
C ALA A 4 9.77 -8.38 -10.85
N LYS A 5 8.81 -9.31 -10.84
CA LYS A 5 7.38 -9.00 -10.79
C LYS A 5 7.04 -8.42 -9.42
N ASN A 6 6.05 -7.53 -9.38
CA ASN A 6 5.50 -7.06 -8.11
C ASN A 6 4.71 -8.16 -7.42
N ILE A 7 4.68 -8.11 -6.08
CA ILE A 7 3.85 -8.97 -5.23
C ILE A 7 2.89 -8.07 -4.46
N TYR A 8 1.60 -8.42 -4.48
CA TYR A 8 0.54 -7.64 -3.82
C TYR A 8 -0.04 -8.46 -2.67
N LEU A 9 -0.04 -7.88 -1.47
CA LEU A 9 -0.61 -8.48 -0.27
C LEU A 9 -1.94 -7.80 0.02
N VAL A 10 -3.03 -8.56 -0.13
CA VAL A 10 -4.41 -8.12 0.10
C VAL A 10 -5.02 -8.88 1.29
N GLY A 11 -5.96 -8.27 1.98
CA GLY A 11 -6.66 -8.86 3.12
C GLY A 11 -6.98 -7.82 4.20
N PRO A 12 -7.76 -8.20 5.22
CA PRO A 12 -8.24 -7.26 6.24
C PRO A 12 -7.10 -6.64 7.08
N MET A 13 -7.42 -5.59 7.83
CA MET A 13 -6.48 -4.99 8.78
C MET A 13 -6.09 -6.02 9.87
N GLY A 14 -4.83 -5.99 10.33
CA GLY A 14 -4.35 -6.88 11.40
C GLY A 14 -3.98 -8.31 10.97
N VAL A 15 -4.21 -8.72 9.73
CA VAL A 15 -3.85 -10.08 9.22
C VAL A 15 -2.34 -10.30 9.03
N GLY A 16 -1.52 -9.28 9.32
CA GLY A 16 -0.04 -9.39 9.28
C GLY A 16 0.62 -9.04 7.94
N LYS A 17 -0.07 -8.33 7.04
CA LYS A 17 0.45 -7.95 5.70
C LYS A 17 1.77 -7.21 5.78
N THR A 18 1.89 -6.23 6.69
CA THR A 18 3.13 -5.47 6.89
C THR A 18 4.26 -6.36 7.40
N THR A 19 3.98 -7.26 8.35
CA THR A 19 4.99 -8.17 8.91
C THR A 19 5.50 -9.16 7.87
N ILE A 20 4.58 -9.85 7.18
CA ILE A 20 4.92 -10.83 6.14
C ILE A 20 5.57 -10.14 4.94
N GLY A 21 5.06 -8.99 4.53
CA GLY A 21 5.56 -8.23 3.39
C GLY A 21 7.00 -7.77 3.58
N LYS A 22 7.35 -7.26 4.76
CA LYS A 22 8.74 -6.89 5.08
C LYS A 22 9.68 -8.09 5.04
N ALA A 23 9.27 -9.22 5.62
CA ALA A 23 10.06 -10.45 5.60
C ALA A 23 10.24 -10.99 4.17
N LEU A 24 9.17 -10.99 3.38
CA LEU A 24 9.16 -11.44 1.99
C LEU A 24 10.05 -10.57 1.11
N ALA A 25 9.89 -9.24 1.19
CA ALA A 25 10.71 -8.27 0.45
C ALA A 25 12.19 -8.47 0.74
N LYS A 26 12.56 -8.60 2.02
CA LYS A 26 13.94 -8.90 2.44
C LYS A 26 14.45 -10.22 1.85
N SER A 27 13.65 -11.27 1.86
CA SER A 27 14.05 -12.59 1.33
C SER A 27 14.26 -12.59 -0.19
N LEU A 28 13.53 -11.72 -0.91
CA LEU A 28 13.57 -11.63 -2.36
C LEU A 28 14.48 -10.51 -2.88
N GLY A 29 15.06 -9.70 -1.99
CA GLY A 29 15.84 -8.52 -2.36
C GLY A 29 14.99 -7.44 -3.07
N LEU A 30 13.72 -7.32 -2.68
CA LEU A 30 12.76 -6.34 -3.21
C LEU A 30 12.49 -5.24 -2.18
N ASP A 31 11.92 -4.12 -2.63
CA ASP A 31 11.43 -3.08 -1.72
C ASP A 31 10.07 -3.50 -1.14
N PHE A 32 9.85 -3.18 0.13
CA PHE A 32 8.52 -3.26 0.74
C PHE A 32 7.86 -1.87 0.73
N VAL A 33 6.59 -1.82 0.35
CA VAL A 33 5.77 -0.60 0.35
C VAL A 33 4.41 -0.92 0.98
N ASP A 34 3.87 0.03 1.75
CA ASP A 34 2.53 -0.05 2.34
C ASP A 34 1.70 1.13 1.82
N SER A 35 0.57 0.86 1.15
CA SER A 35 -0.22 1.92 0.50
C SER A 35 -0.77 2.93 1.49
N ASP A 36 -1.15 2.47 2.69
CA ASP A 36 -1.74 3.33 3.71
C ASP A 36 -0.69 4.32 4.22
N HIS A 37 0.52 3.81 4.48
CA HIS A 37 1.67 4.62 4.88
C HIS A 37 2.04 5.67 3.81
N GLU A 38 2.08 5.28 2.53
CA GLU A 38 2.37 6.20 1.42
C GLU A 38 1.31 7.30 1.26
N ILE A 39 0.04 6.99 1.54
CA ILE A 39 -1.03 7.99 1.55
C ILE A 39 -0.76 8.99 2.68
N GLU A 40 -0.50 8.54 3.90
CA GLU A 40 -0.25 9.41 5.06
C GLU A 40 1.00 10.29 4.87
N GLU A 41 2.10 9.72 4.36
CA GLU A 41 3.32 10.48 4.06
C GLU A 41 3.07 11.57 3.02
N ARG A 42 2.29 11.26 1.97
CA ARG A 42 2.02 12.20 0.89
C ARG A 42 1.04 13.30 1.28
N THR A 43 0.04 12.99 2.10
CA THR A 43 -0.94 13.98 2.58
C THR A 43 -0.44 14.77 3.77
N GLY A 44 0.52 14.24 4.53
CA GLY A 44 1.02 14.81 5.77
C GLY A 44 0.04 14.70 6.94
N VAL A 45 -1.02 13.90 6.80
CA VAL A 45 -2.05 13.67 7.82
C VAL A 45 -2.45 12.19 7.84
N SER A 46 -2.97 11.73 8.98
CA SER A 46 -3.40 10.33 9.10
C SER A 46 -4.60 10.00 8.22
N ILE A 47 -4.78 8.71 7.92
CA ILE A 47 -5.96 8.22 7.20
C ILE A 47 -7.25 8.61 7.92
N SER A 48 -7.29 8.51 9.25
CA SER A 48 -8.46 8.94 10.04
C SER A 48 -8.83 10.40 9.77
N THR A 49 -7.85 11.30 9.72
CA THR A 49 -8.09 12.71 9.39
C THR A 49 -8.62 12.89 7.97
N ILE A 50 -8.16 12.08 7.01
CA ILE A 50 -8.68 12.11 5.64
C ILE A 50 -10.15 11.67 5.63
N PHE A 51 -10.51 10.60 6.34
CA PHE A 51 -11.91 10.18 6.47
C PHE A 51 -12.77 11.24 7.15
N ASP A 52 -12.28 11.90 8.20
CA ASP A 52 -13.01 12.94 8.93
C ASP A 52 -13.32 14.17 8.05
N ILE A 53 -12.40 14.53 7.14
CA ILE A 53 -12.51 15.73 6.30
C ILE A 53 -13.19 15.44 4.96
N GLU A 54 -12.85 14.32 4.32
CA GLU A 54 -13.24 14.03 2.94
C GLU A 54 -14.25 12.88 2.83
N GLY A 55 -14.53 12.19 3.93
CA GLY A 55 -15.34 10.98 3.94
C GLY A 55 -14.65 9.80 3.26
N GLU A 56 -15.38 8.68 3.20
CA GLU A 56 -14.88 7.46 2.58
C GLU A 56 -14.60 7.66 1.09
N ASP A 57 -15.49 8.32 0.35
CA ASP A 57 -15.30 8.54 -1.10
C ASP A 57 -14.02 9.31 -1.42
N GLY A 58 -13.69 10.33 -0.61
CA GLY A 58 -12.44 11.07 -0.74
C GLY A 58 -11.21 10.19 -0.52
N PHE A 59 -11.23 9.40 0.55
CA PHE A 59 -10.18 8.43 0.83
C PHE A 59 -10.03 7.39 -0.29
N ARG A 60 -11.13 6.78 -0.76
CA ARG A 60 -11.08 5.77 -1.84
C ARG A 60 -10.52 6.32 -3.14
N ASN A 61 -10.86 7.56 -3.49
CA ASN A 61 -10.29 8.21 -4.66
C ASN A 61 -8.76 8.40 -4.54
N ARG A 62 -8.24 8.66 -3.34
CA ARG A 62 -6.80 8.76 -3.07
C ARG A 62 -6.14 7.38 -3.10
N GLU A 63 -6.78 6.39 -2.49
CA GLU A 63 -6.31 5.00 -2.43
C GLU A 63 -6.14 4.41 -3.83
N ILE A 64 -7.15 4.54 -4.70
CA ILE A 64 -7.08 4.06 -6.10
C ILE A 64 -5.90 4.69 -6.84
N ARG A 65 -5.70 6.02 -6.70
CA ARG A 65 -4.59 6.73 -7.35
C ARG A 65 -3.24 6.28 -6.82
N MET A 66 -3.11 6.12 -5.50
CA MET A 66 -1.87 5.66 -4.88
C MET A 66 -1.53 4.24 -5.33
N ILE A 67 -2.49 3.31 -5.27
CA ILE A 67 -2.27 1.93 -5.69
C ILE A 67 -1.89 1.86 -7.17
N ALA A 68 -2.55 2.62 -8.04
CA ALA A 68 -2.20 2.68 -9.47
C ALA A 68 -0.77 3.15 -9.70
N GLU A 69 -0.33 4.18 -8.95
CA GLU A 69 1.03 4.68 -9.02
C GLU A 69 2.05 3.65 -8.52
N LEU A 70 1.82 3.07 -7.34
CA LEU A 70 2.71 2.06 -6.75
C LEU A 70 2.77 0.80 -7.61
N ALA A 71 1.67 0.40 -8.23
CA ALA A 71 1.61 -0.74 -9.15
C ALA A 71 2.43 -0.52 -10.43
N SER A 72 2.72 0.74 -10.80
CA SER A 72 3.58 1.07 -11.95
C SER A 72 5.07 0.87 -11.67
N ARG A 73 5.48 0.78 -10.40
CA ARG A 73 6.85 0.42 -9.99
C ARG A 73 7.17 -1.02 -10.38
N LYS A 74 8.44 -1.39 -10.28
CA LYS A 74 8.91 -2.76 -10.57
C LYS A 74 9.70 -3.29 -9.39
N GLY A 75 9.55 -4.58 -9.12
CA GLY A 75 10.31 -5.27 -8.08
C GLY A 75 9.93 -4.83 -6.66
N ILE A 76 8.64 -4.65 -6.38
CA ILE A 76 8.17 -4.31 -5.03
C ILE A 76 7.24 -5.39 -4.45
N VAL A 77 7.19 -5.45 -3.12
CA VAL A 77 6.14 -6.10 -2.34
C VAL A 77 5.25 -5.00 -1.78
N LEU A 78 4.01 -4.91 -2.26
CA LEU A 78 3.03 -3.90 -1.87
C LEU A 78 2.00 -4.51 -0.91
N ALA A 79 1.91 -4.01 0.31
CA ALA A 79 0.77 -4.23 1.19
C ALA A 79 -0.31 -3.18 0.93
N THR A 80 -1.56 -3.61 0.73
CA THR A 80 -2.68 -2.71 0.51
C THR A 80 -3.46 -2.43 1.81
N GLY A 81 -4.24 -1.36 1.82
CA GLY A 81 -5.26 -1.10 2.84
C GLY A 81 -6.25 -2.26 2.98
N GLY A 82 -6.86 -2.38 4.17
CA GLY A 82 -7.77 -3.48 4.51
C GLY A 82 -9.06 -3.55 3.67
N GLY A 83 -9.45 -2.42 3.07
CA GLY A 83 -10.62 -2.30 2.20
C GLY A 83 -10.27 -1.78 0.80
N ALA A 84 -9.03 -1.98 0.37
CA ALA A 84 -8.55 -1.48 -0.91
C ALA A 84 -9.38 -1.96 -2.10
N VAL A 85 -9.58 -1.05 -3.06
CA VAL A 85 -10.34 -1.22 -4.32
C VAL A 85 -9.49 -0.90 -5.54
#